data_AF-A0A7C4IZZ3-F1
#
_entry.id   AF-A0A7C4IZZ3-F1
#
_cell.length_a   1.000
_cell.length_b   1.000
_cell.length_c   1.000
_cell.angle_alpha   90.00
_cell.angle_beta   90.00
_cell.angle_gamma   90.00
#
_symmetry.space_group_name_H-M   'P 1'
#
loop_
_entity.id
_entity.type
_entity.pdbx_description
1 polymer ?
#
loop_
_entity_poly.entity_id
_entity_poly.type
_entity_poly.pdbx_seq_one_letter_code
_entity_poly.pdbx_strand_id
1 'polypeptide(L)'
;MAKSLSGQTLKDRHEQFMKAALAWARKGLGKTSPNPVVGAVIVRKNQIIAAGFHRKAGEAHAEVEALNRLEGRARAGDTLYVTLEPCNHYGRNPPC
;
A
#
# COMPACT_ATOMS: atom_id res chain seq x y z
N MET A 1 9.05 -30.37 15.73
CA MET A 1 9.54 -29.00 16.00
C MET A 1 8.69 -28.01 15.23
N ALA A 2 7.60 -27.53 15.81
CA ALA A 2 6.81 -26.44 15.26
C ALA A 2 7.03 -25.24 16.19
N LYS A 3 7.72 -24.20 15.71
CA LYS A 3 7.83 -22.95 16.46
C LYS A 3 6.43 -22.32 16.49
N SER A 4 5.84 -22.29 17.68
CA SER A 4 4.63 -21.52 17.97
C SER A 4 4.82 -20.07 17.52
N LEU A 5 3.94 -19.56 16.65
CA LEU A 5 3.91 -18.16 16.20
C LEU A 5 3.20 -17.24 17.22
N SER A 6 3.29 -17.54 18.52
CA SER A 6 2.53 -16.87 19.58
C SER A 6 3.29 -15.68 20.20
N GLY A 7 3.73 -14.71 19.39
CA GLY A 7 4.57 -13.62 19.93
C GLY A 7 4.50 -12.24 19.30
N GLN A 8 3.68 -12.00 18.26
CA GLN A 8 3.60 -10.66 17.65
C GLN A 8 2.36 -9.91 18.09
N THR A 9 2.55 -8.73 18.68
CA THR A 9 1.46 -7.83 19.05
C THR A 9 0.74 -7.30 17.79
N LEU A 10 -0.48 -6.80 17.94
CA LEU A 10 -1.20 -6.12 16.85
C LEU A 10 -0.37 -4.98 16.25
N LYS A 11 0.31 -4.21 17.11
CA LYS A 11 1.21 -3.13 16.70
C LYS A 11 2.34 -3.64 15.80
N ASP A 12 3.00 -4.73 16.18
CA ASP A 12 4.10 -5.31 15.39
C ASP A 12 3.64 -5.73 13.99
N ARG A 13 2.40 -6.21 13.88
CA ARG A 13 1.80 -6.58 12.59
C ARG A 13 1.53 -5.36 11.72
N HIS A 14 0.95 -4.31 12.27
CA HIS A 14 0.74 -3.05 11.55
C HIS A 14 2.06 -2.46 11.05
N GLU A 15 3.10 -2.46 11.88
CA GLU A 15 4.44 -2.00 11.48
C GLU A 15 5.03 -2.84 10.35
N GLN A 16 4.82 -4.16 10.35
CA GLN A 16 5.29 -5.02 9.26
C GLN A 16 4.59 -4.70 7.93
N PHE A 17 3.27 -4.49 7.95
CA PHE A 17 2.54 -4.10 6.75
C PHE A 17 2.94 -2.70 6.25
N MET A 18 3.18 -1.75 7.15
CA MET A 18 3.71 -0.44 6.77
C MET A 18 5.13 -0.53 6.20
N LYS A 19 6.00 -1.39 6.77
CA LYS A 19 7.33 -1.68 6.20
C LYS A 19 7.22 -2.28 4.80
N ALA A 20 6.24 -3.14 4.55
CA ALA A 20 5.97 -3.66 3.21
C ALA A 20 5.50 -2.55 2.25
N ALA A 21 4.63 -1.63 2.69
CA ALA A 21 4.24 -0.47 1.89
C ALA A 21 5.45 0.43 1.56
N LEU A 22 6.33 0.69 2.52
CA LEU A 22 7.59 1.42 2.30
C LEU A 22 8.52 0.69 1.31
N ALA A 23 8.60 -0.64 1.37
CA ALA A 23 9.37 -1.42 0.41
C ALA A 23 8.81 -1.30 -1.02
N TRP A 24 7.49 -1.23 -1.17
CA TRP A 24 6.85 -0.91 -2.44
C TRP A 24 7.12 0.52 -2.89
N ALA A 25 7.02 1.50 -1.99
CA ALA A 25 7.31 2.90 -2.27
C ALA A 25 8.71 3.08 -2.89
N ARG A 26 9.74 2.41 -2.33
CA ARG A 26 11.13 2.49 -2.83
C ARG A 26 11.29 2.20 -4.33
N LYS A 27 10.39 1.45 -4.95
CA LYS A 27 10.42 1.17 -6.41
C LYS A 27 10.20 2.43 -7.28
N GLY A 28 9.59 3.48 -6.72
CA GLY A 28 9.36 4.78 -7.37
C GLY A 28 10.48 5.82 -7.19
N LEU A 29 11.52 5.52 -6.39
CA LEU A 29 12.62 6.46 -6.15
C LEU A 29 13.27 6.92 -7.47
N GLY A 30 13.43 8.24 -7.60
CA GLY A 30 14.01 8.89 -8.77
C GLY A 30 13.09 8.98 -10.00
N LYS A 31 11.83 8.53 -9.91
CA LYS A 31 10.91 8.44 -11.06
C LYS A 31 9.60 9.23 -10.90
N THR A 32 9.25 9.63 -9.68
CA THR A 32 7.95 10.24 -9.40
C THR A 32 7.93 11.76 -9.44
N SER A 33 9.09 12.44 -9.40
CA SER A 33 9.16 13.91 -9.34
C SER A 33 8.30 14.57 -10.43
N PRO A 34 7.49 15.59 -10.11
CA PRO A 34 7.43 16.33 -8.82
C PRO A 34 6.60 15.64 -7.72
N ASN A 35 5.95 14.51 -8.01
CA ASN A 35 5.09 13.82 -7.05
C ASN A 35 5.89 13.02 -6.00
N PRO A 36 5.33 12.83 -4.80
CA PRO A 36 5.98 12.03 -3.76
C PRO A 36 6.11 10.56 -4.16
N VAL A 37 7.07 9.88 -3.52
CA VAL A 37 7.23 8.44 -3.62
C VAL A 37 6.30 7.77 -2.61
N VAL A 38 5.27 7.09 -3.10
CA VAL A 38 4.22 6.48 -2.26
C VAL A 38 4.10 5.00 -2.57
N GLY A 39 3.91 4.19 -1.55
CA GLY A 39 3.61 2.76 -1.66
C GLY A 39 2.38 2.39 -0.85
N ALA A 40 1.67 1.36 -1.29
CA ALA A 40 0.49 0.85 -0.62
C ALA A 40 0.40 -0.68 -0.67
N VAL A 41 -0.15 -1.28 0.38
CA VAL A 41 -0.49 -2.72 0.43
C VAL A 41 -1.91 -2.92 0.97
N ILE A 42 -2.64 -3.87 0.39
CA ILE A 42 -3.96 -4.29 0.87
C ILE A 42 -3.79 -5.60 1.63
N VAL A 43 -4.33 -5.66 2.85
CA VAL A 43 -4.24 -6.81 3.74
C VAL A 43 -5.62 -7.36 4.03
N ARG A 44 -5.75 -8.69 3.94
CA ARG A 44 -6.94 -9.46 4.32
C ARG A 44 -6.51 -10.64 5.16
N LYS A 45 -7.14 -10.83 6.31
CA LYS A 45 -6.83 -11.96 7.23
C LYS A 45 -5.32 -12.10 7.49
N ASN A 46 -4.64 -10.97 7.75
CA ASN A 46 -3.21 -10.89 8.03
C ASN A 46 -2.28 -11.32 6.87
N GLN A 47 -2.79 -11.30 5.63
CA GLN A 47 -2.02 -11.59 4.42
C GLN A 47 -2.09 -10.38 3.48
N ILE A 48 -0.96 -9.99 2.89
CA ILE A 48 -0.94 -9.00 1.82
C ILE A 48 -1.52 -9.66 0.57
N ILE A 49 -2.63 -9.14 0.07
CA ILE A 49 -3.34 -9.67 -1.10
C ILE A 49 -3.14 -8.83 -2.36
N ALA A 50 -2.67 -7.60 -2.21
CA ALA A 50 -2.31 -6.73 -3.32
C ALA A 50 -1.36 -5.63 -2.86
N ALA A 51 -0.63 -5.04 -3.81
CA ALA A 51 0.29 -3.94 -3.53
C ALA A 51 0.57 -3.09 -4.77
N GLY A 52 0.85 -1.81 -4.53
CA GLY A 52 1.08 -0.80 -5.55
C GLY A 52 2.06 0.26 -5.09
N PHE A 53 2.59 1.03 -6.03
CA PHE A 53 3.44 2.18 -5.77
C PHE A 53 3.23 3.22 -6.86
N HIS A 54 3.36 4.50 -6.55
CA HIS A 54 3.28 5.52 -7.57
C HIS A 54 4.53 5.43 -8.48
N ARG A 55 4.31 5.20 -9.77
CA ARG A 55 5.39 4.93 -10.73
C ARG A 55 6.05 6.16 -11.30
N LYS A 56 5.24 7.14 -11.73
CA LYS A 56 5.66 8.42 -12.30
C LYS A 56 4.53 9.43 -12.23
N ALA A 57 4.86 10.73 -12.27
CA ALA A 57 3.86 11.79 -12.25
C ALA A 57 2.82 11.62 -13.37
N GLY A 58 1.53 11.72 -13.00
CA GLY A 58 0.40 11.53 -13.93
C GLY A 58 -0.05 10.08 -14.11
N GLU A 59 0.68 9.08 -13.62
CA GLU A 59 0.16 7.71 -13.51
C GLU A 59 -0.65 7.51 -12.22
N ALA A 60 -1.26 6.33 -12.08
CA ALA A 60 -2.04 5.94 -10.91
C ALA A 60 -1.27 6.18 -9.60
N HIS A 61 -1.98 6.63 -8.56
CA HIS A 61 -1.47 6.67 -7.20
C HIS A 61 -1.32 5.24 -6.65
N ALA A 62 -0.57 5.09 -5.55
CA ALA A 62 -0.21 3.78 -5.02
C ALA A 62 -1.45 2.96 -4.62
N GLU A 63 -2.46 3.63 -4.08
CA GLU A 63 -3.77 3.11 -3.67
C GLU A 63 -4.51 2.52 -4.87
N VAL A 64 -4.60 3.28 -5.96
CA VAL A 64 -5.24 2.86 -7.21
C VAL A 64 -4.46 1.71 -7.85
N GLU A 65 -3.12 1.74 -7.87
CA GLU A 65 -2.33 0.63 -8.40
C GLU A 65 -2.52 -0.65 -7.55
N ALA A 66 -2.60 -0.52 -6.22
CA ALA A 66 -2.87 -1.66 -5.34
C ALA A 66 -4.26 -2.25 -5.57
N LEU A 67 -5.29 -1.42 -5.72
CA LEU A 67 -6.66 -1.85 -6.02
C LEU A 67 -6.76 -2.49 -7.41
N ASN A 68 -6.11 -1.93 -8.43
CA ASN A 68 -6.12 -2.48 -9.78
C ASN A 68 -5.45 -3.86 -9.89
N ARG A 69 -4.51 -4.15 -8.99
CA ARG A 69 -3.82 -5.46 -8.92
C ARG A 69 -4.51 -6.46 -8.01
N LEU A 70 -5.55 -6.04 -7.30
CA LEU A 70 -6.28 -6.93 -6.45
C LEU A 70 -7.03 -7.97 -7.29
N GLU A 71 -6.83 -9.25 -6.98
CA GLU A 71 -7.63 -10.31 -7.57
C GLU A 71 -9.07 -10.23 -7.00
N GLY A 72 -9.96 -9.65 -7.80
CA GLY A 72 -11.34 -9.36 -7.43
C GLY A 72 -11.51 -7.98 -6.79
N ARG A 73 -12.46 -7.86 -5.84
CA ARG A 73 -12.78 -6.59 -5.18
C ARG A 73 -12.31 -6.57 -3.73
N ALA A 74 -12.03 -5.35 -3.25
CA ALA A 74 -11.85 -5.09 -1.83
C ALA A 74 -13.15 -5.42 -1.09
N ARG A 75 -13.03 -5.86 0.15
CA ARG A 75 -14.14 -6.29 1.00
C ARG A 75 -14.13 -5.49 2.31
N ALA A 76 -15.29 -5.36 2.93
CA ALA A 76 -15.36 -4.85 4.29
C ALA A 76 -14.44 -5.67 5.22
N GLY A 77 -13.63 -4.99 6.02
CA GLY A 77 -12.63 -5.60 6.89
C GLY A 77 -11.24 -5.80 6.25
N ASP A 78 -11.06 -5.55 4.95
CA ASP A 78 -9.73 -5.40 4.38
C ASP A 78 -9.09 -4.09 4.89
N THR A 79 -7.77 -4.07 5.04
CA THR A 79 -7.01 -2.89 5.49
C THR A 79 -6.04 -2.45 4.42
N LEU A 80 -6.10 -1.18 4.03
CA LEU A 80 -5.09 -0.53 3.20
C LEU A 80 -4.05 0.13 4.10
N TYR A 81 -2.77 -0.18 3.87
CA TYR A 81 -1.64 0.54 4.46
C TYR A 81 -1.00 1.38 3.37
N VAL A 82 -0.89 2.68 3.59
CA VAL A 82 -0.34 3.65 2.63
C VAL A 82 0.69 4.54 3.35
N THR A 83 1.78 4.87 2.67
CA THR A 83 2.92 5.58 3.29
C THR A 83 2.73 7.09 3.41
N LEU A 84 1.67 7.64 2.83
CA LEU A 84 1.28 9.04 2.87
C LEU A 84 -0.24 9.14 2.93
N GLU A 85 -0.78 10.23 3.46
CA GLU A 85 -2.22 10.47 3.46
C GLU A 85 -2.81 10.41 2.02
N PRO A 86 -3.91 9.67 1.80
CA PRO A 86 -4.60 9.66 0.51
C PRO A 86 -5.04 11.05 0.08
N CYS A 87 -4.86 11.41 -1.19
CA CYS A 87 -5.16 12.76 -1.64
C CYS A 87 -6.66 13.03 -1.71
N ASN A 88 -7.08 14.25 -1.37
CA ASN A 88 -8.49 14.67 -1.30
C ASN A 88 -8.85 15.82 -2.26
N HIS A 89 -7.99 16.12 -3.24
CA HIS A 89 -8.17 17.19 -4.21
C HIS A 89 -8.22 16.64 -5.63
N TYR A 90 -8.80 17.42 -6.54
CA TYR A 90 -8.85 17.10 -7.96
C TYR A 90 -7.67 17.73 -8.68
N GLY A 91 -6.77 16.88 -9.19
CA GLY A 91 -5.61 17.28 -9.97
C GLY A 91 -5.62 16.63 -11.35
N ARG A 92 -4.48 16.08 -11.77
CA ARG A 92 -4.38 15.29 -13.01
C ARG A 92 -5.17 13.97 -12.94
N ASN A 93 -5.29 13.43 -11.74
CA ASN A 93 -6.09 12.26 -11.41
C ASN A 93 -7.19 12.68 -10.41
N PRO A 94 -8.32 11.94 -10.34
CA PRO A 94 -9.25 12.07 -9.23
C PRO A 94 -8.55 11.78 -7.89
N PRO A 95 -9.15 12.19 -6.76
CA PRO A 95 -8.67 11.77 -5.44
C PRO A 95 -8.60 10.24 -5.34
N CYS A 96 -7.66 9.73 -4.54
CA CYS A 96 -7.42 8.31 -4.32
C CYS A 96 -8.69 7.57 -3.88
#